data_AF-A0A7W5UAC9-F1
#
_entry.id   AF-A0A7W5UAC9-F1
#
_cell.length_a   1.000
_cell.length_b   1.000
_cell.length_c   1.000
_cell.angle_alpha   90.00
_cell.angle_beta   90.00
_cell.angle_gamma   90.00
#
_symmetry.space_group_name_H-M   'P 1'
#
loop_
_entity.id
_entity.type
_entity.pdbx_description
1 polymer ?
#
loop_
_entity_poly.entity_id
_entity_poly.type
_entity_poly.pdbx_seq_one_letter_code
_entity_poly.pdbx_strand_id
1 'polypeptide(L)'
;MNLIDPADLPKSAADGPQSWGEAWTNLASTTSSAQQMIENTTSDRSMLEDIYARRIKTIEDLTGQTLENPIRSDIGVPGFLQPPFRAAYAKNEEEFSKRVSTLAQQYPELSNQFQSLSGGVDDEMNRMRREAEQATGQAALNPNLDPISRFAAQMAGGLAGAARDPFQWQMAIAGGGGASAGQSVAGRIGKTMVSEFMLNGGQEAVLQAASQPRKKAAGLEYGLGDALTNIGVAGTFGALFGGTLEAGHALAGLYRMGDGGAEIATRVLEGKPQPGDVETMAKAMGVELQPEQLQQLNRSFEEKVLDDHMIGADATPEQQRVFEAALRYAEDPDNHPPPEIVERAIADEQAGPARTLTADDYERIYGGDPNAIDDLRGVMQAESLDDAARIIDDQTRQPSQQTVAAVAPAAVEPEVAAQAVLKADGENVLLKTPQEDAHLSLRRDGQNLKVGITSVSKASRGQGKARQLYEEAVRLADENGGVLRSDISVSNDALRVYNSLSRRGYDVRRNPDAVRTDKGWIAPDQPGQNWVFEVRPRPDPGAIVDPLEGQTIRPRTALEPTDAEAMRIAEEQAGVVGEPVIDANGNPQSLLDFIPITDRDGNVRLVSPSEALEIAEQGNILADLLEVCQV
;
A
#
# COMPACT_ATOMS: atom_id res chain seq x y z
N MET A 1 -44.49 15.05 26.56
CA MET A 1 -44.75 13.71 26.00
C MET A 1 -44.03 12.73 26.91
N ASN A 2 -44.77 11.87 27.62
CA ASN A 2 -44.16 10.82 28.44
C ASN A 2 -43.81 9.66 27.51
N LEU A 3 -42.52 9.45 27.27
CA LEU A 3 -42.03 8.25 26.59
C LEU A 3 -42.03 7.11 27.62
N ILE A 4 -42.49 5.93 27.19
CA ILE A 4 -42.55 4.71 28.00
C ILE A 4 -41.12 4.31 28.37
N ASP A 5 -40.89 3.97 29.64
CA ASP A 5 -39.62 3.45 30.13
C ASP A 5 -39.32 2.09 29.47
N PRO A 6 -38.18 1.89 28.79
CA PRO A 6 -37.81 0.61 28.19
C PRO A 6 -37.83 -0.57 29.17
N ALA A 7 -37.72 -0.33 30.48
CA ALA A 7 -37.85 -1.34 31.52
C ALA A 7 -39.28 -1.86 31.71
N ASP A 8 -40.30 -1.09 31.26
CA ASP A 8 -41.71 -1.43 31.34
C ASP A 8 -42.23 -2.18 30.09
N LEU A 9 -41.37 -2.44 29.11
CA LEU A 9 -41.71 -3.32 27.99
C LEU A 9 -41.76 -4.78 28.47
N PRO A 10 -42.78 -5.57 28.08
CA PRO A 10 -42.91 -6.95 28.51
C PRO A 10 -41.67 -7.74 28.09
N LYS A 11 -40.95 -8.28 29.09
CA LYS A 11 -39.84 -9.21 28.87
C LYS A 11 -40.39 -10.42 28.14
N SER A 12 -40.03 -10.56 26.87
CA SER A 12 -40.56 -11.57 25.96
C SER A 12 -40.29 -12.99 26.48
N ALA A 13 -41.32 -13.61 27.02
CA ALA A 13 -41.50 -15.05 26.99
C ALA A 13 -42.72 -15.31 26.08
N ALA A 14 -42.47 -15.28 24.77
CA ALA A 14 -43.45 -15.75 23.81
C ALA A 14 -42.87 -17.01 23.16
N ASP A 15 -43.40 -18.18 23.56
CA ASP A 15 -43.13 -19.50 22.96
C ASP A 15 -43.69 -19.62 21.51
N GLY A 16 -43.81 -18.50 20.80
CA GLY A 16 -44.26 -18.42 19.42
C GLY A 16 -43.10 -18.11 18.47
N PRO A 17 -43.21 -18.46 17.17
CA PRO A 17 -42.24 -18.03 16.18
C PRO A 17 -42.19 -16.49 16.14
N GLN A 18 -40.98 -15.92 16.19
CA GLN A 18 -40.74 -14.47 16.12
C GLN A 18 -41.51 -13.87 14.94
N SER A 19 -42.24 -12.78 15.14
CA SER A 19 -42.87 -12.05 14.04
C SER A 19 -41.81 -11.52 13.05
N TRP A 20 -42.22 -11.20 11.82
CA TRP A 20 -41.32 -10.58 10.82
C TRP A 20 -40.60 -9.34 11.37
N GLY A 21 -41.32 -8.48 12.10
CA GLY A 21 -40.75 -7.26 12.68
C GLY A 21 -39.75 -7.53 13.80
N GLU A 22 -39.99 -8.54 14.64
CA GLU A 22 -39.03 -8.98 15.65
C GLU A 22 -37.78 -9.59 15.01
N ALA A 23 -37.96 -10.41 13.98
CA ALA A 23 -36.86 -11.01 13.24
C ALA A 23 -35.99 -9.94 12.55
N TRP A 24 -36.62 -8.95 11.90
CA TRP A 24 -35.94 -7.85 11.22
C TRP A 24 -35.16 -6.99 12.21
N THR A 25 -35.80 -6.61 13.33
CA THR A 25 -35.18 -5.80 14.38
C THR A 25 -34.01 -6.55 15.04
N ASN A 26 -34.18 -7.86 15.28
CA ASN A 26 -33.12 -8.71 15.81
C ASN A 26 -31.90 -8.70 14.88
N LEU A 27 -32.08 -9.00 13.58
CA LEU A 27 -30.99 -9.00 12.60
C LEU A 27 -30.31 -7.64 12.45
N ALA A 28 -31.09 -6.55 12.40
CA ALA A 28 -30.51 -5.21 12.34
C ALA A 28 -29.69 -4.89 13.60
N SER A 29 -30.18 -5.27 14.79
CA SER A 29 -29.49 -5.03 16.06
C SER A 29 -28.23 -5.86 16.24
N THR A 30 -28.24 -7.14 15.84
CA THR A 30 -27.06 -8.01 15.90
C THR A 30 -26.01 -7.57 14.89
N THR A 31 -26.41 -7.21 13.67
CA THR A 31 -25.51 -6.65 12.66
C THR A 31 -24.88 -5.34 13.14
N SER A 32 -25.67 -4.45 13.76
CA SER A 32 -25.14 -3.22 14.36
C SER A 32 -24.11 -3.47 15.46
N SER A 33 -24.34 -4.52 16.26
CA SER A 33 -23.43 -4.91 17.35
C SER A 33 -22.14 -5.53 16.78
N ALA A 34 -22.25 -6.39 15.77
CA ALA A 34 -21.11 -6.96 15.05
C ALA A 34 -20.26 -5.86 14.42
N GLN A 35 -20.88 -4.91 13.72
CA GLN A 35 -20.20 -3.75 13.16
C GLN A 35 -19.41 -2.96 14.23
N GLN A 36 -20.02 -2.72 15.40
CA GLN A 36 -19.37 -2.02 16.50
C GLN A 36 -18.20 -2.79 17.11
N MET A 37 -18.30 -4.11 17.22
CA MET A 37 -17.29 -4.96 17.87
C MET A 37 -16.18 -5.41 16.91
N ILE A 38 -16.43 -5.43 15.60
CA ILE A 38 -15.52 -6.03 14.60
C ILE A 38 -14.95 -4.98 13.66
N GLU A 39 -15.77 -4.05 13.18
CA GLU A 39 -15.40 -3.19 12.05
C GLU A 39 -15.01 -1.77 12.51
N ASN A 40 -15.73 -1.20 13.48
CA ASN A 40 -15.52 0.18 13.95
C ASN A 40 -14.07 0.44 14.39
N THR A 41 -13.58 1.65 14.12
CA THR A 41 -12.23 2.08 14.52
C THR A 41 -12.07 2.14 16.04
N THR A 42 -13.18 2.31 16.76
CA THR A 42 -13.27 2.32 18.22
C THR A 42 -13.69 0.96 18.81
N SER A 43 -13.70 -0.13 18.03
CA SER A 43 -14.20 -1.43 18.49
C SER A 43 -13.49 -1.92 19.75
N ASP A 44 -12.17 -1.78 19.77
CA ASP A 44 -11.34 -2.35 20.83
C ASP A 44 -11.59 -1.64 22.13
N ARG A 45 -11.68 -0.30 22.08
CA ARG A 45 -12.08 0.50 23.24
C ARG A 45 -13.48 0.12 23.74
N SER A 46 -14.46 0.05 22.84
CA SER A 46 -15.85 -0.24 23.22
C SER A 46 -15.98 -1.62 23.88
N MET A 47 -15.31 -2.64 23.33
CA MET A 47 -15.27 -3.97 23.93
C MET A 47 -14.52 -3.96 25.26
N LEU A 48 -13.39 -3.26 25.39
CA LEU A 48 -12.68 -3.13 26.66
C LEU A 48 -13.57 -2.48 27.73
N GLU A 49 -14.28 -1.40 27.38
CA GLU A 49 -15.24 -0.75 28.28
C GLU A 49 -16.31 -1.73 28.77
N ASP A 50 -16.89 -2.53 27.86
CA ASP A 50 -17.91 -3.55 28.17
C ASP A 50 -17.36 -4.71 29.01
N ILE A 51 -16.15 -5.17 28.72
CA ILE A 51 -15.47 -6.24 29.48
C ILE A 51 -15.24 -5.77 30.91
N TYR A 52 -14.64 -4.61 31.10
CA TYR A 52 -14.39 -4.08 32.43
C TYR A 52 -15.69 -3.71 33.16
N ALA A 53 -16.71 -3.21 32.47
CA ALA A 53 -18.02 -2.97 33.06
C ALA A 53 -18.66 -4.26 33.60
N ARG A 54 -18.59 -5.37 32.85
CA ARG A 54 -19.06 -6.69 33.32
C ARG A 54 -18.25 -7.19 34.51
N ARG A 55 -16.93 -7.08 34.47
CA ARG A 55 -16.06 -7.48 35.58
C ARG A 55 -16.36 -6.67 36.85
N ILE A 56 -16.50 -5.36 36.73
CA ILE A 56 -16.86 -4.46 37.84
C ILE A 56 -18.21 -4.84 38.42
N LYS A 57 -19.22 -5.06 37.57
CA LYS A 57 -20.54 -5.49 38.01
C LYS A 57 -20.48 -6.81 38.78
N THR A 58 -19.72 -7.80 38.29
CA THR A 58 -19.55 -9.07 39.01
C THR A 58 -18.87 -8.85 40.37
N ILE A 59 -17.86 -7.99 40.45
CA ILE A 59 -17.20 -7.66 41.72
C ILE A 59 -18.16 -6.98 42.70
N GLU A 60 -18.98 -6.04 42.21
CA GLU A 60 -20.01 -5.37 42.99
C GLU A 60 -21.08 -6.35 43.48
N ASP A 61 -21.60 -7.21 42.61
CA ASP A 61 -22.60 -8.21 42.96
C ASP A 61 -22.06 -9.22 44.01
N LEU A 62 -20.75 -9.50 44.00
CA LEU A 62 -20.09 -10.44 44.92
C LEU A 62 -19.65 -9.81 46.25
N THR A 63 -19.16 -8.57 46.24
CA THR A 63 -18.50 -7.94 47.40
C THR A 63 -19.21 -6.71 47.94
N GLY A 64 -20.15 -6.14 47.18
CA GLY A 64 -20.74 -4.82 47.43
C GLY A 64 -19.81 -3.64 47.13
N GLN A 65 -18.60 -3.88 46.60
CA GLN A 65 -17.63 -2.84 46.26
C GLN A 65 -17.61 -2.57 44.75
N THR A 66 -17.74 -1.31 44.37
CA THR A 66 -17.62 -0.88 42.96
C THR A 66 -16.19 -0.41 42.69
N LEU A 67 -15.56 -0.94 41.63
CA LEU A 67 -14.26 -0.49 41.14
C LEU A 67 -14.41 0.50 39.98
N GLU A 68 -13.40 1.34 39.78
CA GLU A 68 -13.33 2.26 38.64
C GLU A 68 -12.99 1.50 37.35
N ASN A 69 -13.60 1.90 36.23
CA ASN A 69 -13.33 1.30 34.93
C ASN A 69 -12.01 1.82 34.38
N PRO A 70 -10.99 0.97 34.16
CA PRO A 70 -9.66 1.41 33.73
C PRO A 70 -9.63 2.09 32.36
N ILE A 71 -10.69 1.91 31.55
CA ILE A 71 -10.84 2.49 30.22
C ILE A 71 -11.49 3.90 30.28
N ARG A 72 -12.25 4.19 31.34
CA ARG A 72 -12.80 5.53 31.60
C ARG A 72 -11.74 6.42 32.23
N SER A 73 -10.67 6.71 31.48
CA SER A 73 -9.74 7.75 31.90
C SER A 73 -10.35 9.13 31.60
N ASP A 74 -10.32 10.03 32.60
CA ASP A 74 -10.67 11.47 32.51
C ASP A 74 -9.71 12.26 31.60
N ILE A 75 -9.07 11.60 30.63
CA ILE A 75 -8.28 12.26 29.61
C ILE A 75 -9.28 13.05 28.76
N GLY A 76 -9.46 14.33 29.10
CA GLY A 76 -10.32 15.32 28.44
C GLY A 76 -9.93 15.64 26.99
N VAL A 77 -9.27 14.70 26.32
CA VAL A 77 -8.95 14.69 24.92
C VAL A 77 -10.14 14.04 24.21
N PRO A 78 -10.76 14.72 23.23
CA PRO A 78 -11.82 14.13 22.42
C PRO A 78 -11.42 12.75 21.90
N GLY A 79 -12.33 11.77 21.96
CA GLY A 79 -12.03 10.37 21.67
C GLY A 79 -11.36 10.11 20.30
N PHE A 80 -11.53 11.02 19.34
CA PHE A 80 -10.90 10.95 18.01
C PHE A 80 -9.40 11.28 17.99
N LEU A 81 -8.87 11.93 19.03
CA LEU A 81 -7.43 12.23 19.18
C LEU A 81 -6.73 11.27 20.15
N GLN A 82 -7.48 10.37 20.80
CA GLN A 82 -6.87 9.41 21.70
C GLN A 82 -6.17 8.34 20.86
N PRO A 83 -4.89 8.03 21.15
CA PRO A 83 -4.18 7.01 20.42
C PRO A 83 -4.96 5.68 20.55
N PRO A 84 -5.12 4.89 19.48
CA PRO A 84 -5.83 3.60 19.51
C PRO A 84 -5.11 2.53 20.37
N PHE A 85 -4.06 2.91 21.09
CA PHE A 85 -3.12 1.99 21.70
C PHE A 85 -3.50 1.67 23.14
N ARG A 86 -3.69 0.37 23.41
CA ARG A 86 -3.82 -0.23 24.75
C ARG A 86 -2.74 0.23 25.75
N ALA A 87 -1.57 0.61 25.24
CA ALA A 87 -0.50 1.21 26.04
C ALA A 87 -0.96 2.42 26.87
N ALA A 88 -1.94 3.19 26.39
CA ALA A 88 -2.51 4.32 27.12
C ALA A 88 -3.25 3.91 28.42
N TYR A 89 -3.78 2.67 28.47
CA TYR A 89 -4.56 2.17 29.60
C TYR A 89 -3.79 1.18 30.49
N ALA A 90 -2.59 0.75 30.08
CA ALA A 90 -1.84 -0.31 30.77
C ALA A 90 -1.65 -0.05 32.28
N LYS A 91 -1.39 1.20 32.66
CA LYS A 91 -1.25 1.60 34.07
C LYS A 91 -2.57 1.44 34.85
N ASN A 92 -3.69 1.82 34.25
CA ASN A 92 -5.02 1.71 34.87
C ASN A 92 -5.45 0.23 34.94
N GLU A 93 -5.15 -0.57 33.91
CA GLU A 93 -5.39 -2.02 33.94
C GLU A 93 -4.59 -2.68 35.07
N GLU A 94 -3.32 -2.32 35.24
CA GLU A 94 -2.48 -2.83 36.34
C GLU A 94 -3.05 -2.45 37.71
N GLU A 95 -3.52 -1.22 37.87
CA GLU A 95 -4.17 -0.77 39.11
C GLU A 95 -5.47 -1.52 39.38
N PHE A 96 -6.31 -1.70 38.35
CA PHE A 96 -7.51 -2.52 38.43
C PHE A 96 -7.18 -3.95 38.89
N SER A 97 -6.19 -4.60 38.28
CA SER A 97 -5.74 -5.95 38.66
C SER A 97 -5.22 -6.01 40.09
N LYS A 98 -4.49 -4.99 40.58
CA LYS A 98 -4.05 -4.91 41.99
C LYS A 98 -5.23 -4.83 42.95
N ARG A 99 -6.25 -4.02 42.63
CA ARG A 99 -7.47 -3.90 43.44
C ARG A 99 -8.25 -5.21 43.46
N VAL A 100 -8.41 -5.88 42.32
CA VAL A 100 -9.05 -7.21 42.24
C VAL A 100 -8.29 -8.24 43.08
N SER A 101 -6.95 -8.27 43.02
CA SER A 101 -6.14 -9.19 43.83
C SER A 101 -6.29 -8.93 45.33
N THR A 102 -6.38 -7.65 45.72
CA THR A 102 -6.63 -7.26 47.12
C THR A 102 -8.00 -7.75 47.60
N LEU A 103 -9.04 -7.60 46.77
CA LEU A 103 -10.37 -8.12 47.08
C LEU A 103 -10.38 -9.65 47.18
N ALA A 104 -9.67 -10.35 46.30
CA ALA A 104 -9.57 -11.80 46.36
C ALA A 104 -8.92 -12.31 47.66
N GLN A 105 -7.96 -11.54 48.22
CA GLN A 105 -7.36 -11.85 49.52
C GLN A 105 -8.32 -11.56 50.69
N GLN A 106 -9.18 -10.55 50.57
CA GLN A 106 -10.17 -10.19 51.59
C GLN A 106 -11.36 -11.17 51.63
N TYR A 107 -11.73 -11.75 50.49
CA TYR A 107 -12.84 -12.70 50.34
C TYR A 107 -12.36 -14.05 49.79
N PRO A 108 -11.60 -14.84 50.58
CA PRO A 108 -11.02 -16.10 50.13
C PRO A 108 -12.05 -17.14 49.70
N GLU A 109 -13.27 -17.11 50.26
CA GLU A 109 -14.40 -17.95 49.86
C GLU A 109 -14.88 -17.68 48.42
N LEU A 110 -14.52 -16.52 47.86
CA LEU A 110 -14.82 -16.10 46.49
C LEU A 110 -13.63 -16.26 45.53
N SER A 111 -12.53 -16.90 45.95
CA SER A 111 -11.30 -16.99 45.16
C SER A 111 -11.52 -17.61 43.77
N ASN A 112 -12.42 -18.59 43.63
CA ASN A 112 -12.71 -19.21 42.33
C ASN A 112 -13.40 -18.23 41.37
N GLN A 113 -14.26 -17.35 41.90
CA GLN A 113 -14.96 -16.32 41.14
C GLN A 113 -14.00 -15.20 40.72
N PHE A 114 -13.07 -14.79 41.59
CA PHE A 114 -12.02 -13.84 41.19
C PHE A 114 -11.05 -14.40 40.15
N GLN A 115 -10.79 -15.71 40.20
CA GLN A 115 -9.94 -16.36 39.21
C GLN A 115 -10.57 -16.33 37.81
N SER A 116 -11.90 -16.44 37.68
CA SER A 116 -12.58 -16.31 36.37
C SER A 116 -12.55 -14.88 35.82
N LEU A 117 -12.54 -13.86 36.70
CA LEU A 117 -12.38 -12.45 36.33
C LEU A 117 -10.94 -12.10 35.89
N SER A 118 -9.98 -12.98 36.17
CA SER A 118 -8.57 -12.80 35.81
C SER A 118 -8.22 -13.34 34.41
N GLY A 119 -9.20 -13.85 33.67
CA GLY A 119 -9.00 -14.33 32.30
C GLY A 119 -8.42 -13.26 31.37
N GLY A 120 -7.69 -13.70 30.34
CA GLY A 120 -7.10 -12.84 29.33
C GLY A 120 -8.17 -11.96 28.67
N VAL A 121 -7.96 -10.65 28.72
CA VAL A 121 -8.87 -9.67 28.10
C VAL A 121 -8.97 -9.89 26.59
N ASP A 122 -7.87 -10.23 25.93
CA ASP A 122 -7.85 -10.51 24.49
C ASP A 122 -8.67 -11.75 24.12
N ASP A 123 -8.63 -12.81 24.93
CA ASP A 123 -9.45 -14.01 24.73
C ASP A 123 -10.93 -13.70 24.84
N GLU A 124 -11.29 -12.83 25.79
CA GLU A 124 -12.65 -12.36 26.00
C GLU A 124 -13.13 -11.46 24.86
N MET A 125 -12.30 -10.53 24.37
CA MET A 125 -12.60 -9.73 23.18
C MET A 125 -12.82 -10.62 21.96
N ASN A 126 -11.92 -11.57 21.72
CA ASN A 126 -12.04 -12.51 20.61
C ASN A 126 -13.28 -13.39 20.72
N ARG A 127 -13.66 -13.79 21.94
CA ARG A 127 -14.92 -14.48 22.20
C ARG A 127 -16.12 -13.60 21.86
N MET A 128 -16.15 -12.34 22.31
CA MET A 128 -17.24 -11.41 21.98
C MET A 128 -17.39 -11.19 20.48
N ARG A 129 -16.29 -11.05 19.73
CA ARG A 129 -16.33 -10.91 18.27
C ARG A 129 -16.95 -12.15 17.61
N ARG A 130 -16.56 -13.35 18.04
CA ARG A 130 -17.18 -14.60 17.57
C ARG A 130 -18.65 -14.70 17.91
N GLU A 131 -19.03 -14.35 19.13
CA GLU A 131 -20.43 -14.34 19.57
C GLU A 131 -21.27 -13.34 18.78
N ALA A 132 -20.74 -12.15 18.49
CA ALA A 132 -21.42 -11.11 17.70
C ALA A 132 -21.62 -11.55 16.23
N GLU A 133 -20.60 -12.15 15.62
CA GLU A 133 -20.68 -12.70 14.26
C GLU A 133 -21.68 -13.85 14.20
N GLN A 134 -21.60 -14.79 15.15
CA GLN A 134 -22.51 -15.93 15.25
C GLN A 134 -23.96 -15.47 15.48
N ALA A 135 -24.18 -14.44 16.32
CA ALA A 135 -25.51 -13.88 16.56
C ALA A 135 -26.09 -13.23 15.28
N THR A 136 -25.24 -12.57 14.49
CA THR A 136 -25.63 -12.00 13.19
C THR A 136 -26.00 -13.11 12.21
N GLY A 137 -25.16 -14.15 12.09
CA GLY A 137 -25.44 -15.31 11.25
C GLY A 137 -26.72 -16.05 11.66
N GLN A 138 -26.94 -16.28 12.94
CA GLN A 138 -28.18 -16.92 13.44
C GLN A 138 -29.42 -16.07 13.18
N ALA A 139 -29.35 -14.75 13.39
CA ALA A 139 -30.45 -13.85 13.09
C ALA A 139 -30.76 -13.81 11.59
N ALA A 140 -29.75 -13.93 10.73
CA ALA A 140 -29.89 -13.98 9.28
C ALA A 140 -30.51 -15.29 8.78
N LEU A 141 -30.52 -16.36 9.58
CA LEU A 141 -31.18 -17.62 9.25
C LEU A 141 -32.68 -17.65 9.64
N ASN A 142 -33.23 -16.55 10.16
CA ASN A 142 -34.63 -16.52 10.57
C ASN A 142 -35.57 -16.75 9.36
N PRO A 143 -36.42 -17.80 9.38
CA PRO A 143 -37.27 -18.16 8.24
C PRO A 143 -38.35 -17.12 7.93
N ASN A 144 -38.65 -16.22 8.88
CA ASN A 144 -39.62 -15.16 8.68
C ASN A 144 -39.05 -13.97 7.92
N LEU A 145 -37.75 -13.97 7.56
CA LEU A 145 -37.16 -12.93 6.73
C LEU A 145 -36.90 -13.47 5.31
N ASP A 146 -37.59 -12.88 4.34
CA ASP A 146 -37.22 -13.03 2.93
C ASP A 146 -35.83 -12.42 2.65
N PRO A 147 -35.16 -12.78 1.53
CA PRO A 147 -33.83 -12.29 1.21
C PRO A 147 -33.68 -10.75 1.20
N ILE A 148 -34.69 -10.02 0.72
CA ILE A 148 -34.65 -8.55 0.70
C ILE A 148 -34.73 -8.00 2.12
N SER A 149 -35.65 -8.53 2.93
CA SER A 149 -35.80 -8.11 4.32
C SER A 149 -34.53 -8.39 5.14
N ARG A 150 -33.83 -9.50 4.87
CA ARG A 150 -32.52 -9.81 5.48
C ARG A 150 -31.46 -8.79 5.10
N PHE A 151 -31.32 -8.54 3.80
CA PHE A 151 -30.37 -7.56 3.29
C PHE A 151 -30.66 -6.16 3.84
N ALA A 152 -31.91 -5.72 3.84
CA ALA A 152 -32.33 -4.43 4.37
C ALA A 152 -32.04 -4.30 5.87
N ALA A 153 -32.27 -5.36 6.65
CA ALA A 153 -31.93 -5.39 8.08
C ALA A 153 -30.42 -5.31 8.30
N GLN A 154 -29.63 -6.07 7.53
CA GLN A 154 -28.16 -6.03 7.61
C GLN A 154 -27.62 -4.65 7.25
N MET A 155 -28.10 -4.03 6.16
CA MET A 155 -27.72 -2.66 5.82
C MET A 155 -28.10 -1.66 6.93
N ALA A 156 -29.33 -1.72 7.42
CA ALA A 156 -29.79 -0.83 8.50
C ALA A 156 -28.94 -1.02 9.77
N GLY A 157 -28.60 -2.27 10.09
CA GLY A 157 -27.71 -2.62 11.19
C GLY A 157 -26.29 -2.11 10.99
N GLY A 158 -25.69 -2.35 9.82
CA GLY A 158 -24.35 -1.88 9.46
C GLY A 158 -24.25 -0.35 9.54
N LEU A 159 -25.24 0.37 8.98
CA LEU A 159 -25.31 1.83 9.08
C LEU A 159 -25.49 2.32 10.52
N ALA A 160 -26.39 1.70 11.30
CA ALA A 160 -26.56 2.03 12.72
C ALA A 160 -25.30 1.73 13.55
N GLY A 161 -24.56 0.67 13.18
CA GLY A 161 -23.26 0.31 13.70
C GLY A 161 -22.20 1.36 13.45
N ALA A 162 -22.04 1.74 12.18
CA ALA A 162 -21.10 2.76 11.72
C ALA A 162 -21.43 4.15 12.29
N ALA A 163 -22.70 4.49 12.44
CA ALA A 163 -23.13 5.77 13.03
C ALA A 163 -22.70 5.95 14.50
N ARG A 164 -22.41 4.85 15.22
CA ARG A 164 -21.85 4.91 16.58
C ARG A 164 -20.34 5.11 16.60
N ASP A 165 -19.66 5.00 15.47
CA ASP A 165 -18.26 5.40 15.34
C ASP A 165 -18.22 6.87 14.86
N PRO A 166 -17.86 7.83 15.75
CA PRO A 166 -17.83 9.24 15.39
C PRO A 166 -16.86 9.51 14.24
N PHE A 167 -15.79 8.72 14.10
CA PHE A 167 -14.83 8.88 13.01
C PHE A 167 -15.44 8.41 11.69
N GLN A 168 -16.04 7.22 11.66
CA GLN A 168 -16.72 6.73 10.44
C GLN A 168 -17.89 7.63 10.07
N TRP A 169 -18.70 8.05 11.04
CA TRP A 169 -19.85 8.92 10.80
C TRP A 169 -19.44 10.35 10.42
N GLN A 170 -18.38 10.90 11.01
CA GLN A 170 -17.83 12.19 10.60
C GLN A 170 -17.23 12.09 9.19
N MET A 171 -16.56 11.00 8.85
CA MET A 171 -16.09 10.76 7.48
C MET A 171 -17.26 10.62 6.50
N ALA A 172 -18.34 9.95 6.91
CA ALA A 172 -19.56 9.78 6.12
C ALA A 172 -20.35 11.10 5.95
N ILE A 173 -20.49 11.93 7.00
CA ILE A 173 -21.20 13.22 6.97
C ILE A 173 -20.37 14.34 6.34
N ALA A 174 -19.08 14.44 6.69
CA ALA A 174 -18.19 15.39 6.04
C ALA A 174 -18.02 15.05 4.56
N GLY A 175 -18.27 13.78 4.20
CA GLY A 175 -18.32 13.30 2.83
C GLY A 175 -19.67 13.50 2.12
N GLY A 176 -20.79 13.11 2.73
CA GLY A 176 -22.13 13.08 2.13
C GLY A 176 -22.95 14.32 2.48
N GLY A 177 -23.11 15.24 1.53
CA GLY A 177 -23.68 16.57 1.74
C GLY A 177 -24.97 16.64 2.58
N GLY A 178 -24.92 17.40 3.69
CA GLY A 178 -26.04 17.67 4.59
C GLY A 178 -26.03 19.06 5.25
N ALA A 179 -26.53 20.04 4.51
CA ALA A 179 -27.35 21.22 4.89
C ALA A 179 -27.01 22.21 6.04
N SER A 180 -25.92 22.12 6.82
CA SER A 180 -25.56 23.25 7.74
C SER A 180 -24.08 23.65 7.81
N ALA A 181 -23.19 22.95 7.10
CA ALA A 181 -21.75 23.23 7.07
C ALA A 181 -21.32 24.18 5.91
N GLY A 182 -22.18 25.13 5.54
CA GLY A 182 -22.04 25.92 4.30
C GLY A 182 -20.94 26.98 4.23
N GLN A 183 -20.07 27.15 5.24
CA GLN A 183 -19.13 28.28 5.27
C GLN A 183 -17.65 27.97 5.54
N SER A 184 -17.27 26.73 5.89
CA SER A 184 -15.85 26.39 6.12
C SER A 184 -15.22 25.62 4.94
N VAL A 185 -13.94 25.91 4.66
CA VAL A 185 -13.09 25.29 3.62
C VAL A 185 -13.10 23.75 3.66
N ALA A 186 -13.21 23.15 4.86
CA ALA A 186 -13.33 21.70 5.04
C ALA A 186 -14.60 21.09 4.39
N GLY A 187 -15.71 21.82 4.34
CA GLY A 187 -16.98 21.33 3.76
C GLY A 187 -16.99 21.31 2.23
N ARG A 188 -16.07 22.03 1.57
CA ARG A 188 -15.93 22.03 0.10
C ARG A 188 -14.93 20.97 -0.38
N ILE A 189 -13.92 20.68 0.43
CA ILE A 189 -12.95 19.60 0.18
C ILE A 189 -13.64 18.23 0.30
N GLY A 190 -14.55 18.06 1.28
CA GLY A 190 -15.33 16.83 1.44
C GLY A 190 -16.25 16.50 0.25
N LYS A 191 -16.85 17.52 -0.39
CA LYS A 191 -17.79 17.33 -1.51
C LYS A 191 -17.15 16.73 -2.77
N THR A 192 -15.90 17.09 -3.08
CA THR A 192 -15.16 16.55 -4.23
C THR A 192 -14.50 15.22 -3.91
N MET A 193 -14.06 15.00 -2.65
CA MET A 193 -13.57 13.69 -2.23
C MET A 193 -14.67 12.64 -2.31
N VAL A 194 -15.92 12.93 -1.93
CA VAL A 194 -16.98 11.91 -1.96
C VAL A 194 -17.54 11.58 -3.33
N SER A 195 -17.71 12.55 -4.22
CA SER A 195 -18.24 12.23 -5.56
C SER A 195 -17.32 11.30 -6.35
N GLU A 196 -16.02 11.25 -6.06
CA GLU A 196 -15.07 10.38 -6.78
C GLU A 196 -14.57 9.18 -5.96
N PHE A 197 -14.55 9.29 -4.63
CA PHE A 197 -14.07 8.23 -3.71
C PHE A 197 -15.19 7.27 -3.27
N MET A 198 -16.47 7.70 -3.23
CA MET A 198 -17.60 6.78 -3.03
C MET A 198 -17.95 5.98 -4.30
N LEU A 199 -17.68 6.52 -5.49
CA LEU A 199 -17.94 5.82 -6.76
C LEU A 199 -17.02 4.61 -7.01
N ASN A 200 -15.97 4.39 -6.20
CA ASN A 200 -14.95 3.35 -6.42
C ASN A 200 -14.65 2.45 -5.20
N GLY A 201 -15.53 2.33 -4.20
CA GLY A 201 -15.39 1.32 -3.13
C GLY A 201 -14.19 1.47 -2.17
N GLY A 202 -13.49 2.61 -2.20
CA GLY A 202 -12.21 2.80 -1.49
C GLY A 202 -12.31 2.94 0.04
N GLN A 203 -13.44 3.40 0.59
CA GLN A 203 -13.63 3.54 2.05
C GLN A 203 -13.81 2.18 2.72
N GLU A 204 -14.60 1.32 2.08
CA GLU A 204 -14.88 -0.04 2.53
C GLU A 204 -13.58 -0.87 2.54
N ALA A 205 -12.73 -0.72 1.52
CA ALA A 205 -11.43 -1.40 1.45
C ALA A 205 -10.47 -1.02 2.59
N VAL A 206 -10.43 0.25 2.99
CA VAL A 206 -9.58 0.72 4.11
C VAL A 206 -10.11 0.23 5.46
N LEU A 207 -11.43 0.27 5.65
CA LEU A 207 -12.07 -0.22 6.87
C LEU A 207 -11.92 -1.74 7.02
N GLN A 208 -12.14 -2.49 5.93
CA GLN A 208 -11.95 -3.93 5.90
C GLN A 208 -10.48 -4.29 6.11
N ALA A 209 -9.52 -3.57 5.53
CA ALA A 209 -8.09 -3.79 5.81
C ALA A 209 -7.75 -3.60 7.30
N ALA A 210 -8.40 -2.65 7.98
CA ALA A 210 -8.24 -2.42 9.41
C ALA A 210 -8.95 -3.47 10.29
N SER A 211 -9.98 -4.16 9.81
CA SER A 211 -10.67 -5.23 10.54
C SER A 211 -10.09 -6.63 10.27
N GLN A 212 -9.40 -6.86 9.14
CA GLN A 212 -8.80 -8.17 8.83
C GLN A 212 -7.88 -8.71 9.95
N PRO A 213 -6.97 -7.93 10.57
CA PRO A 213 -6.17 -8.43 11.71
C PRO A 213 -7.03 -8.84 12.91
N ARG A 214 -8.14 -8.12 13.16
CA ARG A 214 -9.08 -8.39 14.27
C ARG A 214 -9.89 -9.65 14.00
N LYS A 215 -10.39 -9.84 12.77
CA LYS A 215 -11.07 -11.06 12.33
C LYS A 215 -10.14 -12.27 12.43
N LYS A 216 -8.91 -12.15 11.92
CA LYS A 216 -7.88 -13.19 12.02
C LYS A 216 -7.58 -13.56 13.48
N ALA A 217 -7.40 -12.57 14.37
CA ALA A 217 -7.15 -12.81 15.79
C ALA A 217 -8.35 -13.50 16.49
N ALA A 218 -9.57 -13.21 16.06
CA ALA A 218 -10.78 -13.84 16.57
C ALA A 218 -11.04 -15.24 15.99
N GLY A 219 -10.27 -15.67 14.98
CA GLY A 219 -10.55 -16.90 14.22
C GLY A 219 -11.82 -16.83 13.38
N LEU A 220 -12.24 -15.61 13.03
CA LEU A 220 -13.35 -15.36 12.09
C LEU A 220 -12.84 -15.49 10.66
N GLU A 221 -13.76 -15.70 9.71
CA GLU A 221 -13.42 -15.71 8.28
C GLU A 221 -12.74 -14.38 7.89
N TYR A 222 -11.64 -14.48 7.15
CA TYR A 222 -10.77 -13.36 6.80
C TYR A 222 -10.14 -13.64 5.43
N GLY A 223 -10.08 -12.65 4.54
CA GLY A 223 -9.59 -12.83 3.18
C GLY A 223 -10.14 -11.84 2.16
N LEU A 224 -9.49 -11.78 1.00
CA LEU A 224 -9.85 -10.90 -0.12
C LEU A 224 -11.24 -11.20 -0.69
N GLY A 225 -11.70 -12.46 -0.70
CA GLY A 225 -13.01 -12.83 -1.25
C GLY A 225 -14.19 -12.24 -0.47
N ASP A 226 -14.13 -12.29 0.86
CA ASP A 226 -15.14 -11.71 1.74
C ASP A 226 -15.09 -10.17 1.69
N ALA A 227 -13.89 -9.60 1.60
CA ALA A 227 -13.69 -8.17 1.41
C ALA A 227 -14.29 -7.68 0.08
N LEU A 228 -13.97 -8.33 -1.03
CA LEU A 228 -14.43 -7.96 -2.37
C LEU A 228 -15.93 -8.16 -2.56
N THR A 229 -16.52 -9.19 -1.95
CA THR A 229 -17.98 -9.40 -1.99
C THR A 229 -18.71 -8.24 -1.29
N ASN A 230 -18.23 -7.85 -0.11
CA ASN A 230 -18.80 -6.75 0.65
C ASN A 230 -18.53 -5.38 -0.02
N ILE A 231 -17.32 -5.15 -0.57
CA ILE A 231 -16.96 -3.94 -1.33
C ILE A 231 -17.77 -3.83 -2.62
N GLY A 232 -18.00 -4.94 -3.34
CA GLY A 232 -18.74 -4.94 -4.60
C GLY A 232 -20.22 -4.60 -4.39
N VAL A 233 -20.85 -5.19 -3.37
CA VAL A 233 -22.25 -4.90 -3.02
C VAL A 233 -22.39 -3.48 -2.45
N ALA A 234 -21.52 -3.07 -1.53
CA ALA A 234 -21.54 -1.74 -0.93
C ALA A 234 -21.15 -0.63 -1.92
N GLY A 235 -20.21 -0.88 -2.84
CA GLY A 235 -19.83 0.03 -3.92
C GLY A 235 -20.96 0.21 -4.93
N THR A 236 -21.63 -0.89 -5.31
CA THR A 236 -22.82 -0.84 -6.18
C THR A 236 -23.97 -0.09 -5.52
N PHE A 237 -24.27 -0.39 -4.24
CA PHE A 237 -25.30 0.33 -3.49
C PHE A 237 -24.94 1.79 -3.24
N GLY A 238 -23.69 2.08 -2.87
CA GLY A 238 -23.19 3.44 -2.63
C GLY A 238 -23.25 4.30 -3.90
N ALA A 239 -22.88 3.72 -5.04
CA ALA A 239 -22.97 4.38 -6.34
C ALA A 239 -24.43 4.63 -6.77
N LEU A 240 -25.34 3.72 -6.44
CA LEU A 240 -26.77 3.85 -6.77
C LEU A 240 -27.52 4.81 -5.85
N PHE A 241 -27.19 4.88 -4.56
CA PHE A 241 -28.06 5.48 -3.54
C PHE A 241 -27.48 6.66 -2.77
N GLY A 242 -26.20 7.01 -2.99
CA GLY A 242 -25.64 8.31 -2.61
C GLY A 242 -25.98 8.77 -1.18
N GLY A 243 -25.86 7.93 -0.17
CA GLY A 243 -25.85 8.29 1.26
C GLY A 243 -26.99 9.14 1.85
N THR A 244 -28.10 9.41 1.16
CA THR A 244 -29.15 10.33 1.66
C THR A 244 -30.35 9.61 2.32
N LEU A 245 -31.20 10.40 2.99
CA LEU A 245 -32.48 10.01 3.63
C LEU A 245 -33.48 9.31 2.69
N GLU A 246 -33.20 9.25 1.40
CA GLU A 246 -34.02 8.60 0.37
C GLU A 246 -34.01 7.07 0.47
N ALA A 247 -33.09 6.47 1.25
CA ALA A 247 -33.03 5.02 1.47
C ALA A 247 -34.36 4.40 1.97
N GLY A 248 -35.12 5.11 2.81
CA GLY A 248 -36.44 4.64 3.26
C GLY A 248 -37.49 4.62 2.15
N HIS A 249 -37.46 5.60 1.26
CA HIS A 249 -38.33 5.66 0.08
C HIS A 249 -37.94 4.60 -0.96
N ALA A 250 -36.64 4.36 -1.11
CA ALA A 250 -36.09 3.37 -2.01
C ALA A 250 -36.48 1.93 -1.59
N LEU A 251 -36.38 1.61 -0.29
CA LEU A 251 -36.86 0.34 0.26
C LEU A 251 -38.38 0.18 0.07
N ALA A 252 -39.17 1.24 0.28
CA ALA A 252 -40.61 1.20 0.01
C ALA A 252 -40.92 0.99 -1.50
N GLY A 253 -40.04 1.47 -2.38
CA GLY A 253 -40.09 1.24 -3.82
C GLY A 253 -39.86 -0.21 -4.21
N LEU A 254 -38.88 -0.87 -3.59
CA LEU A 254 -38.61 -2.30 -3.75
C LEU A 254 -39.82 -3.17 -3.39
N TYR A 255 -40.47 -2.90 -2.25
CA TYR A 255 -41.69 -3.62 -1.85
C TYR A 255 -42.89 -3.35 -2.79
N ARG A 256 -42.84 -2.31 -3.62
CA ARG A 256 -43.89 -1.96 -4.58
C ARG A 256 -43.67 -2.52 -5.99
N MET A 257 -42.58 -3.26 -6.23
CA MET A 257 -42.26 -3.86 -7.54
C MET A 257 -43.27 -4.93 -8.01
N GLY A 258 -44.16 -5.38 -7.13
CA GLY A 258 -45.17 -6.41 -7.46
C GLY A 258 -44.58 -7.81 -7.61
N ASP A 259 -45.36 -8.71 -8.21
CA ASP A 259 -44.96 -10.10 -8.44
C ASP A 259 -43.72 -10.17 -9.35
N GLY A 260 -42.65 -10.84 -8.91
CA GLY A 260 -41.36 -10.89 -9.61
C GLY A 260 -40.32 -9.89 -9.08
N GLY A 261 -40.75 -8.89 -8.31
CA GLY A 261 -39.84 -7.87 -7.80
C GLY A 261 -38.81 -8.40 -6.78
N ALA A 262 -39.24 -9.37 -5.97
CA ALA A 262 -38.37 -10.00 -4.99
C ALA A 262 -37.24 -10.81 -5.65
N GLU A 263 -37.56 -11.51 -6.74
CA GLU A 263 -36.60 -12.28 -7.50
C GLU A 263 -35.61 -11.38 -8.25
N ILE A 264 -36.07 -10.26 -8.82
CA ILE A 264 -35.21 -9.25 -9.45
C ILE A 264 -34.23 -8.68 -8.42
N ALA A 265 -34.74 -8.21 -7.28
CA ALA A 265 -33.89 -7.64 -6.24
C ALA A 265 -32.90 -8.68 -5.70
N THR A 266 -33.34 -9.93 -5.47
CA THR A 266 -32.47 -11.02 -5.01
C THR A 266 -31.34 -11.28 -6.01
N ARG A 267 -31.64 -11.36 -7.31
CA ARG A 267 -30.60 -11.54 -8.34
C ARG A 267 -29.60 -10.39 -8.40
N VAL A 268 -30.06 -9.14 -8.31
CA VAL A 268 -29.17 -7.97 -8.26
C VAL A 268 -28.29 -8.01 -7.01
N LEU A 269 -28.87 -8.34 -5.85
CA LEU A 269 -28.17 -8.42 -4.57
C LEU A 269 -27.16 -9.57 -4.50
N GLU A 270 -27.46 -10.71 -5.11
CA GLU A 270 -26.52 -11.83 -5.27
C GLU A 270 -25.43 -11.53 -6.33
N GLY A 271 -25.54 -10.39 -7.03
CA GLY A 271 -24.67 -9.99 -8.12
C GLY A 271 -24.77 -10.91 -9.34
N LYS A 272 -25.98 -11.44 -9.60
CA LYS A 272 -26.35 -12.20 -10.79
C LYS A 272 -27.50 -11.52 -11.54
N PRO A 273 -27.44 -10.20 -11.83
CA PRO A 273 -28.53 -9.51 -12.50
C PRO A 273 -28.68 -10.01 -13.93
N GLN A 274 -29.94 -10.13 -14.39
CA GLN A 274 -30.26 -10.31 -15.79
C GLN A 274 -30.39 -8.93 -16.48
N PRO A 275 -30.27 -8.87 -17.82
CA PRO A 275 -30.50 -7.62 -18.55
C PRO A 275 -31.83 -6.97 -18.17
N GLY A 276 -31.78 -5.74 -17.67
CA GLY A 276 -32.95 -4.98 -17.22
C GLY A 276 -33.30 -5.11 -15.73
N ASP A 277 -32.69 -6.04 -14.99
CA ASP A 277 -32.94 -6.19 -13.54
C ASP A 277 -32.50 -4.93 -12.77
N VAL A 278 -31.30 -4.42 -13.07
CA VAL A 278 -30.74 -3.20 -12.45
C VAL A 278 -31.59 -1.98 -12.75
N GLU A 279 -32.02 -1.82 -14.02
CA GLU A 279 -32.88 -0.72 -14.45
C GLU A 279 -34.24 -0.77 -13.76
N THR A 280 -34.84 -1.96 -13.68
CA THR A 280 -36.13 -2.18 -13.02
C THR A 280 -36.04 -1.89 -11.53
N MET A 281 -34.98 -2.34 -10.88
CA MET A 281 -34.72 -2.06 -9.46
C MET A 281 -34.47 -0.57 -9.22
N ALA A 282 -33.61 0.09 -10.00
CA ALA A 282 -33.35 1.51 -9.86
C ALA A 282 -34.62 2.35 -10.06
N LYS A 283 -35.41 2.04 -11.10
CA LYS A 283 -36.69 2.71 -11.38
C LYS A 283 -37.70 2.52 -10.26
N ALA A 284 -37.81 1.32 -9.71
CA ALA A 284 -38.70 1.05 -8.59
C ALA A 284 -38.30 1.82 -7.33
N MET A 285 -37.01 2.01 -7.14
CA MET A 285 -36.42 2.79 -6.05
C MET A 285 -36.50 4.31 -6.29
N GLY A 286 -37.01 4.75 -7.45
CA GLY A 286 -37.11 6.17 -7.81
C GLY A 286 -35.78 6.80 -8.26
N VAL A 287 -34.78 5.98 -8.60
CA VAL A 287 -33.47 6.42 -9.08
C VAL A 287 -33.47 6.41 -10.61
N GLU A 288 -33.26 7.57 -11.22
CA GLU A 288 -33.03 7.68 -12.67
C GLU A 288 -31.55 7.44 -12.97
N LEU A 289 -31.23 6.28 -13.56
CA LEU A 289 -29.88 5.99 -14.04
C LEU A 289 -29.67 6.64 -15.40
N GLN A 290 -28.62 7.46 -15.51
CA GLN A 290 -28.16 7.93 -16.80
C GLN A 290 -27.60 6.76 -17.63
N PRO A 291 -27.67 6.81 -18.98
CA PRO A 291 -27.17 5.74 -19.83
C PRO A 291 -25.72 5.35 -19.54
N GLU A 292 -24.85 6.31 -19.23
CA GLU A 292 -23.45 6.01 -18.88
C GLU A 292 -23.34 5.25 -17.55
N GLN A 293 -24.17 5.57 -16.56
CA GLN A 293 -24.18 4.87 -15.26
C GLN A 293 -24.68 3.44 -15.41
N LEU A 294 -25.72 3.24 -16.22
CA LEU A 294 -26.28 1.92 -16.52
C LEU A 294 -25.26 1.06 -17.28
N GLN A 295 -24.50 1.67 -18.21
CA GLN A 295 -23.42 0.99 -18.91
C GLN A 295 -22.25 0.62 -17.98
N GLN A 296 -21.88 1.50 -17.05
CA GLN A 296 -20.87 1.21 -16.04
C GLN A 296 -21.30 0.08 -15.10
N LEU A 297 -22.55 0.10 -14.63
CA LEU A 297 -23.12 -0.98 -13.81
C LEU A 297 -23.12 -2.31 -14.56
N ASN A 298 -23.62 -2.34 -15.80
CA ASN A 298 -23.63 -3.56 -16.61
C ASN A 298 -22.21 -4.10 -16.82
N ARG A 299 -21.23 -3.23 -17.11
CA ARG A 299 -19.82 -3.63 -17.22
C ARG A 299 -19.29 -4.20 -15.90
N SER A 300 -19.62 -3.61 -14.75
CA SER A 300 -19.18 -4.13 -13.44
C SER A 300 -19.73 -5.54 -13.13
N PHE A 301 -20.93 -5.85 -13.60
CA PHE A 301 -21.50 -7.20 -13.46
C PHE A 301 -20.92 -8.19 -14.49
N GLU A 302 -20.61 -7.74 -15.70
CA GLU A 302 -19.85 -8.54 -16.67
C GLU A 302 -18.43 -8.86 -16.16
N GLU A 303 -17.78 -7.91 -15.49
CA GLU A 303 -16.49 -8.11 -14.82
C GLU A 303 -16.59 -9.12 -13.66
N LYS A 304 -17.69 -9.15 -12.90
CA LYS A 304 -17.92 -10.20 -11.88
C LYS A 304 -18.07 -11.60 -12.47
N VAL A 305 -18.68 -11.75 -13.65
CA VAL A 305 -18.72 -13.04 -14.35
C VAL A 305 -17.33 -13.48 -14.80
N LEU A 306 -16.45 -12.52 -15.11
CA LEU A 306 -15.04 -12.78 -15.35
C LEU A 306 -14.30 -13.16 -14.05
N ASP A 307 -14.73 -12.65 -12.88
CA ASP A 307 -14.20 -13.08 -11.57
C ASP A 307 -14.49 -14.57 -11.27
N ASP A 308 -15.66 -15.08 -11.68
CA ASP A 308 -15.97 -16.53 -11.61
C ASP A 308 -15.04 -17.38 -12.51
N HIS A 309 -14.29 -16.73 -13.41
CA HIS A 309 -13.28 -17.34 -14.29
C HIS A 309 -11.84 -17.02 -13.86
N MET A 310 -11.66 -16.39 -12.69
CA MET A 310 -10.35 -16.29 -12.04
C MET A 310 -9.87 -17.68 -11.61
N ILE A 311 -8.58 -17.81 -11.34
CA ILE A 311 -7.98 -19.10 -10.94
C ILE A 311 -8.75 -19.73 -9.78
N GLY A 312 -9.17 -20.99 -9.96
CA GLY A 312 -9.94 -21.75 -8.96
C GLY A 312 -9.17 -21.93 -7.65
N ALA A 313 -9.88 -22.27 -6.56
CA ALA A 313 -9.26 -22.53 -5.26
C ALA A 313 -8.27 -23.72 -5.29
N ASP A 314 -8.34 -24.56 -6.32
CA ASP A 314 -7.47 -25.69 -6.62
C ASP A 314 -6.34 -25.36 -7.62
N ALA A 315 -6.15 -24.08 -7.96
CA ALA A 315 -5.10 -23.65 -8.87
C ALA A 315 -3.72 -24.09 -8.40
N THR A 316 -2.92 -24.63 -9.32
CA THR A 316 -1.57 -25.10 -9.00
C THR A 316 -0.67 -23.92 -8.60
N PRO A 317 0.41 -24.14 -7.83
CA PRO A 317 1.34 -23.07 -7.44
C PRO A 317 1.87 -22.26 -8.64
N GLU A 318 1.99 -22.89 -9.80
CA GLU A 318 2.39 -22.26 -11.06
C GLU A 318 1.34 -21.28 -11.59
N GLN A 319 0.07 -21.70 -11.60
CA GLN A 319 -1.04 -20.86 -12.01
C GLN A 319 -1.19 -19.66 -11.06
N GLN A 320 -0.96 -19.87 -9.76
CA GLN A 320 -0.92 -18.79 -8.77
C GLN A 320 0.22 -17.80 -9.05
N ARG A 321 1.43 -18.29 -9.38
CA ARG A 321 2.57 -17.42 -9.75
C ARG A 321 2.29 -16.57 -10.99
N VAL A 322 1.67 -17.13 -12.03
CA VAL A 322 1.29 -16.39 -13.25
C VAL A 322 0.19 -15.38 -12.94
N PHE A 323 -0.80 -15.76 -12.15
CA PHE A 323 -1.88 -14.88 -11.74
C PHE A 323 -1.39 -13.70 -10.88
N GLU A 324 -0.52 -13.94 -9.92
CA GLU A 324 0.12 -12.88 -9.13
C GLU A 324 0.98 -11.95 -10.01
N ALA A 325 1.66 -12.49 -11.02
CA ALA A 325 2.37 -11.68 -12.00
C ALA A 325 1.41 -10.84 -12.86
N ALA A 326 0.27 -11.40 -13.26
CA ALA A 326 -0.76 -10.68 -13.99
C ALA A 326 -1.39 -9.56 -13.15
N LEU A 327 -1.66 -9.80 -11.86
CA LEU A 327 -2.14 -8.76 -10.93
C LEU A 327 -1.09 -7.65 -10.79
N ARG A 328 0.17 -8.01 -10.55
CA ARG A 328 1.27 -7.03 -10.45
C ARG A 328 1.47 -6.22 -11.73
N TYR A 329 1.30 -6.84 -12.89
CA TYR A 329 1.41 -6.20 -14.20
C TYR A 329 0.18 -5.33 -14.53
N ALA A 330 -1.02 -5.74 -14.13
CA ALA A 330 -2.24 -4.94 -14.25
C ALA A 330 -2.22 -3.71 -13.32
N GLU A 331 -1.56 -3.82 -12.17
CA GLU A 331 -1.33 -2.70 -11.24
C GLU A 331 -0.21 -1.77 -11.71
N ASP A 332 0.85 -2.33 -12.31
CA ASP A 332 2.04 -1.62 -12.80
C ASP A 332 2.60 -2.33 -14.05
N PRO A 333 2.30 -1.84 -15.27
CA PRO A 333 2.78 -2.45 -16.53
C PRO A 333 4.30 -2.46 -16.69
N ASP A 334 5.03 -1.66 -15.89
CA ASP A 334 6.50 -1.65 -15.89
C ASP A 334 7.08 -2.69 -14.89
N ASN A 335 6.24 -3.44 -14.18
CA ASN A 335 6.65 -4.45 -13.22
C ASN A 335 7.05 -5.74 -13.95
N HIS A 336 8.35 -5.95 -14.08
CA HIS A 336 8.93 -7.12 -14.71
C HIS A 336 9.24 -8.23 -13.68
N PRO A 337 9.07 -9.51 -14.03
CA PRO A 337 8.64 -10.02 -15.35
C PRO A 337 7.12 -9.92 -15.59
N PRO A 338 6.68 -9.60 -16.82
CA PRO A 338 5.26 -9.64 -17.19
C PRO A 338 4.75 -11.09 -17.14
N PRO A 339 3.43 -11.31 -17.04
CA PRO A 339 2.86 -12.64 -16.84
C PRO A 339 3.31 -13.68 -17.87
N GLU A 340 3.49 -13.28 -19.14
CA GLU A 340 3.94 -14.19 -20.22
C GLU A 340 5.38 -14.66 -20.02
N ILE A 341 6.23 -13.85 -19.38
CA ILE A 341 7.61 -14.22 -19.06
C ILE A 341 7.65 -15.12 -17.83
N VAL A 342 6.78 -14.91 -16.86
CA VAL A 342 6.61 -15.82 -15.71
C VAL A 342 6.09 -17.18 -16.17
N GLU A 343 5.09 -17.20 -17.04
CA GLU A 343 4.56 -18.41 -17.64
C GLU A 343 5.65 -19.16 -18.43
N ARG A 344 6.44 -18.46 -19.25
CA ARG A 344 7.56 -19.06 -19.98
C ARG A 344 8.63 -19.61 -19.05
N ALA A 345 9.02 -18.86 -18.01
CA ALA A 345 10.02 -19.32 -17.04
C ALA A 345 9.57 -20.59 -16.30
N ILE A 346 8.27 -20.69 -15.98
CA ILE A 346 7.68 -21.90 -15.39
C ILE A 346 7.68 -23.05 -16.41
N ALA A 347 7.33 -22.78 -17.67
CA ALA A 347 7.37 -23.80 -18.72
C ALA A 347 8.79 -24.32 -18.95
N ASP A 348 9.80 -23.45 -18.89
CA ASP A 348 11.22 -23.81 -19.00
C ASP A 348 11.68 -24.63 -17.78
N GLU A 349 11.26 -24.26 -16.56
CA GLU A 349 11.49 -25.02 -15.32
C GLU A 349 10.91 -26.44 -15.43
N GLN A 350 9.71 -26.57 -15.99
CA GLN A 350 9.03 -27.86 -16.19
C GLN A 350 9.61 -28.69 -17.34
N ALA A 351 10.18 -28.06 -18.37
CA ALA A 351 10.78 -28.76 -19.51
C ALA A 351 12.12 -29.44 -19.18
N GLY A 352 12.76 -29.06 -18.08
CA GLY A 352 14.02 -29.63 -17.60
C GLY A 352 15.25 -29.28 -18.47
N PRO A 353 16.47 -29.67 -18.05
CA PRO A 353 17.74 -29.24 -18.63
C PRO A 353 18.05 -29.78 -20.05
N ALA A 354 17.10 -30.41 -20.74
CA ALA A 354 17.37 -31.14 -21.99
C ALA A 354 17.19 -30.33 -23.27
N ARG A 355 16.99 -28.99 -23.23
CA ARG A 355 16.57 -28.22 -24.43
C ARG A 355 17.12 -26.80 -24.59
N THR A 356 18.26 -26.45 -24.01
CA THR A 356 18.89 -25.16 -24.32
C THR A 356 19.89 -25.33 -25.46
N LEU A 357 19.53 -24.83 -26.65
CA LEU A 357 20.50 -24.49 -27.70
C LEU A 357 21.64 -23.71 -27.06
N THR A 358 22.89 -24.10 -27.34
CA THR A 358 24.03 -23.35 -26.82
C THR A 358 24.11 -21.98 -27.50
N ALA A 359 24.79 -21.02 -26.89
CA ALA A 359 24.97 -19.69 -27.47
C ALA A 359 25.58 -19.77 -28.88
N ASP A 360 26.51 -20.71 -29.08
CA ASP A 360 27.18 -20.99 -30.35
C ASP A 360 26.20 -21.52 -31.41
N ASP A 361 25.23 -22.36 -31.03
CA ASP A 361 24.19 -22.85 -31.94
C ASP A 361 23.28 -21.71 -32.40
N TYR A 362 22.97 -20.77 -31.50
CA TYR A 362 22.15 -19.59 -31.80
C TYR A 362 22.88 -18.63 -32.76
N GLU A 363 24.16 -18.38 -32.54
CA GLU A 363 24.97 -17.54 -33.41
C GLU A 363 25.17 -18.15 -34.79
N ARG A 364 25.33 -19.48 -34.90
CA ARG A 364 25.44 -20.16 -36.19
C ARG A 364 24.15 -20.10 -37.00
N ILE A 365 22.99 -20.31 -36.37
CA ILE A 365 21.68 -20.22 -37.06
C ILE A 365 21.44 -18.81 -37.59
N TYR A 366 21.71 -17.78 -36.79
CA TYR A 366 21.43 -16.38 -37.17
C TYR A 366 22.55 -15.73 -37.99
N GLY A 367 23.78 -16.24 -37.91
CA GLY A 367 24.91 -15.84 -38.74
C GLY A 367 24.83 -16.31 -40.20
N GLY A 368 23.78 -17.06 -40.55
CA GLY A 368 23.53 -17.53 -41.91
C GLY A 368 24.38 -18.72 -42.32
N ASP A 369 24.88 -19.50 -41.36
CA ASP A 369 25.57 -20.76 -41.64
C ASP A 369 24.55 -21.76 -42.23
N PRO A 370 24.64 -22.09 -43.53
CA PRO A 370 23.67 -22.96 -44.19
C PRO A 370 23.67 -24.38 -43.64
N ASN A 371 24.70 -24.77 -42.88
CA ASN A 371 24.83 -26.10 -42.29
C ASN A 371 24.31 -26.16 -40.83
N ALA A 372 24.06 -25.02 -40.18
CA ALA A 372 23.65 -24.98 -38.76
C ALA A 372 22.37 -25.76 -38.47
N ILE A 373 21.42 -25.74 -39.41
CA ILE A 373 20.14 -26.47 -39.27
C ILE A 373 20.32 -27.99 -39.43
N ASP A 374 21.20 -28.42 -40.34
CA ASP A 374 21.47 -29.85 -40.56
C ASP A 374 22.37 -30.43 -39.45
N ASP A 375 23.28 -29.64 -38.89
CA ASP A 375 24.12 -30.02 -37.75
C ASP A 375 23.29 -30.17 -36.47
N LEU A 376 22.37 -29.23 -36.20
CA LEU A 376 21.42 -29.35 -35.09
C LEU A 376 20.48 -30.54 -35.26
N ARG A 377 20.09 -30.87 -36.50
CA ARG A 377 19.34 -32.09 -36.77
C ARG A 377 20.17 -33.33 -36.44
N GLY A 378 21.47 -33.34 -36.72
CA GLY A 378 22.39 -34.41 -36.32
C GLY A 378 22.49 -34.58 -34.81
N VAL A 379 22.59 -33.47 -34.06
CA VAL A 379 22.63 -33.49 -32.58
C VAL A 379 21.27 -33.91 -31.99
N MET A 380 20.16 -33.46 -32.56
CA MET A 380 18.80 -33.84 -32.12
C MET A 380 18.42 -35.29 -32.49
N GLN A 381 19.08 -35.89 -33.49
CA GLN A 381 18.89 -37.28 -33.89
C GLN A 381 19.92 -38.23 -33.27
N ALA A 382 20.85 -37.72 -32.45
CA ALA A 382 21.80 -38.56 -31.73
C ALA A 382 21.04 -39.50 -30.79
N GLU A 383 21.31 -40.81 -30.90
CA GLU A 383 20.65 -41.83 -30.09
C GLU A 383 21.10 -41.78 -28.62
N SER A 384 22.20 -41.08 -28.33
CA SER A 384 22.78 -40.95 -27.00
C SER A 384 23.48 -39.61 -26.76
N LEU A 385 23.63 -39.25 -25.48
CA LEU A 385 24.36 -38.05 -25.02
C LEU A 385 25.85 -38.07 -25.43
N ASP A 386 26.49 -39.24 -25.45
CA ASP A 386 27.91 -39.37 -25.82
C ASP A 386 28.14 -39.20 -27.33
N ASP A 387 27.13 -39.48 -28.15
CA ASP A 387 27.18 -39.24 -29.60
C ASP A 387 26.95 -37.77 -29.93
N ALA A 388 26.01 -37.12 -29.23
CA ALA A 388 25.81 -35.66 -29.32
C ALA A 388 27.10 -34.91 -28.93
N ALA A 389 27.76 -35.31 -27.84
CA ALA A 389 28.99 -34.69 -27.37
C ALA A 389 30.15 -34.80 -28.38
N ARG A 390 30.32 -35.95 -29.05
CA ARG A 390 31.37 -36.12 -30.07
C ARG A 390 31.15 -35.27 -31.33
N ILE A 391 29.90 -35.09 -31.74
CA ILE A 391 29.55 -34.24 -32.90
C ILE A 391 29.90 -32.77 -32.61
N ILE A 392 29.65 -32.30 -31.38
CA ILE A 392 29.98 -30.95 -30.92
C ILE A 392 31.51 -30.72 -30.86
N ASP A 393 32.26 -31.73 -30.40
CA ASP A 393 33.72 -31.64 -30.21
C ASP A 393 34.53 -31.60 -31.53
N ASP A 394 33.98 -32.14 -32.62
CA ASP A 394 34.59 -32.05 -33.94
C ASP A 394 34.28 -30.71 -34.66
N GLN A 395 33.15 -30.08 -34.33
CA GLN A 395 32.74 -28.79 -34.92
C GLN A 395 33.49 -27.59 -34.33
N THR A 396 33.91 -27.68 -33.07
CA THR A 396 34.64 -26.61 -32.36
C THR A 396 36.10 -26.42 -32.81
N ARG A 397 36.63 -27.27 -33.71
CA ARG A 397 38.05 -27.21 -34.16
C ARG A 397 38.34 -26.33 -35.39
N GLN A 398 37.37 -25.62 -35.98
CA GLN A 398 37.63 -24.72 -37.13
C GLN A 398 37.35 -23.25 -36.82
N PRO A 399 38.36 -22.35 -36.86
CA PRO A 399 38.15 -20.93 -36.58
C PRO A 399 37.85 -20.12 -37.84
N SER A 400 36.80 -19.31 -37.83
CA SER A 400 36.59 -18.22 -38.78
C SER A 400 36.36 -16.89 -38.05
N GLN A 401 37.05 -15.85 -38.50
CA GLN A 401 37.01 -14.49 -37.97
C GLN A 401 36.13 -13.61 -38.86
N GLN A 402 35.14 -12.90 -38.31
CA GLN A 402 34.82 -11.51 -38.71
C GLN A 402 33.79 -10.81 -37.80
N THR A 403 34.03 -9.52 -37.60
CA THR A 403 33.45 -8.58 -36.62
C THR A 403 32.26 -7.79 -37.18
N VAL A 404 31.28 -7.39 -36.36
CA VAL A 404 30.22 -6.43 -36.71
C VAL A 404 30.08 -5.31 -35.65
N ALA A 405 29.88 -4.08 -36.11
CA ALA A 405 29.88 -2.84 -35.32
C ALA A 405 28.47 -2.36 -34.88
N ALA A 406 28.43 -1.58 -33.80
CA ALA A 406 27.22 -1.12 -33.08
C ALA A 406 26.54 0.14 -33.67
N VAL A 407 25.22 0.26 -33.43
CA VAL A 407 24.35 1.38 -33.84
C VAL A 407 23.88 2.19 -32.63
N ALA A 408 23.87 3.53 -32.75
CA ALA A 408 23.53 4.50 -31.69
C ALA A 408 22.02 4.87 -31.64
N PRO A 409 21.47 5.28 -30.48
CA PRO A 409 20.05 5.58 -30.30
C PRO A 409 19.67 7.04 -30.62
N ALA A 410 18.42 7.23 -31.04
CA ALA A 410 17.82 8.49 -31.47
C ALA A 410 17.21 9.32 -30.31
N ALA A 411 17.19 10.65 -30.49
CA ALA A 411 16.75 11.64 -29.53
C ALA A 411 15.22 11.79 -29.45
N VAL A 412 14.70 12.00 -28.23
CA VAL A 412 13.29 12.20 -27.91
C VAL A 412 13.00 13.71 -27.73
N GLU A 413 11.94 14.21 -28.37
CA GLU A 413 11.48 15.61 -28.29
C GLU A 413 10.76 15.91 -26.96
N PRO A 414 10.81 17.16 -26.45
CA PRO A 414 10.24 17.54 -25.15
C PRO A 414 8.71 17.67 -25.20
N GLU A 415 8.04 16.90 -24.35
CA GLU A 415 6.59 16.90 -24.13
C GLU A 415 6.13 18.09 -23.26
N VAL A 416 4.90 18.55 -23.52
CA VAL A 416 4.27 19.82 -23.14
C VAL A 416 4.34 20.17 -21.63
N ALA A 417 4.77 21.39 -21.33
CA ALA A 417 4.88 21.93 -19.97
C ALA A 417 3.53 21.97 -19.24
N ALA A 418 3.52 21.49 -17.99
CA ALA A 418 2.37 21.55 -17.11
C ALA A 418 1.94 23.02 -16.88
N GLN A 419 0.82 23.43 -17.47
CA GLN A 419 0.13 24.65 -17.06
C GLN A 419 -1.01 24.26 -16.13
N ALA A 420 -0.97 24.75 -14.88
CA ALA A 420 -2.09 25.41 -14.20
C ALA A 420 -1.89 25.46 -12.66
N VAL A 421 -1.44 26.62 -12.17
CA VAL A 421 -1.70 27.03 -10.78
C VAL A 421 -3.19 27.39 -10.70
N LEU A 422 -4.04 26.49 -10.19
CA LEU A 422 -5.49 26.68 -10.26
C LEU A 422 -6.04 27.57 -9.15
N LYS A 423 -5.43 27.57 -7.95
CA LYS A 423 -5.79 28.44 -6.82
C LYS A 423 -4.62 28.62 -5.86
N ALA A 424 -4.30 29.87 -5.54
CA ALA A 424 -3.47 30.26 -4.40
C ALA A 424 -4.38 30.90 -3.35
N ASP A 425 -4.66 30.22 -2.23
CA ASP A 425 -5.49 30.75 -1.14
C ASP A 425 -4.64 31.40 -0.02
N GLY A 426 -3.70 32.26 -0.42
CA GLY A 426 -2.77 32.91 0.51
C GLY A 426 -1.68 31.95 1.01
N GLU A 427 -2.05 30.86 1.68
CA GLU A 427 -1.09 29.91 2.27
C GLU A 427 -0.94 28.61 1.47
N ASN A 428 -1.97 28.15 0.75
CA ASN A 428 -1.89 26.90 -0.01
C ASN A 428 -1.84 27.17 -1.52
N VAL A 429 -1.09 26.31 -2.22
CA VAL A 429 -0.98 26.28 -3.68
C VAL A 429 -1.36 24.88 -4.14
N LEU A 430 -2.32 24.78 -5.06
CA LEU A 430 -2.72 23.51 -5.68
C LEU A 430 -2.28 23.48 -7.15
N LEU A 431 -1.42 22.52 -7.48
CA LEU A 431 -1.04 22.20 -8.85
C LEU A 431 -1.88 21.02 -9.33
N LYS A 432 -2.39 21.08 -10.55
CA LYS A 432 -3.04 19.93 -11.20
C LYS A 432 -2.53 19.75 -12.62
N THR A 433 -2.63 18.53 -13.13
CA THR A 433 -2.50 18.28 -14.57
C THR A 433 -3.70 18.84 -15.33
N PRO A 434 -3.58 19.14 -16.64
CA PRO A 434 -4.68 19.65 -17.45
C PRO A 434 -5.92 18.74 -17.45
N GLN A 435 -5.72 17.42 -17.33
CA GLN A 435 -6.76 16.40 -17.28
C GLN A 435 -7.35 16.21 -15.87
N GLU A 436 -6.85 16.94 -14.86
CA GLU A 436 -7.18 16.81 -13.44
C GLU A 436 -6.96 15.41 -12.83
N ASP A 437 -6.25 14.55 -13.54
CA ASP A 437 -5.97 13.16 -13.15
C ASP A 437 -4.76 13.00 -12.22
N ALA A 438 -4.07 14.09 -11.92
CA ALA A 438 -3.07 14.20 -10.87
C ALA A 438 -3.09 15.61 -10.24
N HIS A 439 -2.83 15.68 -8.94
CA HIS A 439 -2.69 16.94 -8.22
C HIS A 439 -1.66 16.89 -7.10
N LEU A 440 -1.10 18.05 -6.79
CA LEU A 440 -0.11 18.27 -5.73
C LEU A 440 -0.51 19.51 -4.93
N SER A 441 -0.84 19.31 -3.65
CA SER A 441 -1.05 20.42 -2.72
C SER A 441 0.27 20.81 -2.05
N LEU A 442 0.49 22.11 -1.96
CA LEU A 442 1.67 22.74 -1.37
C LEU A 442 1.20 23.77 -0.34
N ARG A 443 1.96 23.94 0.75
CA ARG A 443 1.78 25.01 1.74
C ARG A 443 3.00 25.92 1.72
N ARG A 444 2.80 27.23 1.72
CA ARG A 444 3.89 28.20 1.90
C ARG A 444 4.44 28.11 3.33
N ASP A 445 5.75 28.07 3.45
CA ASP A 445 6.49 28.06 4.71
C ASP A 445 7.63 29.09 4.61
N GLY A 446 7.28 30.36 4.84
CA GLY A 446 8.15 31.49 4.52
C GLY A 446 8.40 31.59 3.02
N GLN A 447 9.66 31.49 2.60
CA GLN A 447 10.05 31.46 1.18
C GLN A 447 9.92 30.05 0.58
N ASN A 448 9.82 29.01 1.41
CA ASN A 448 9.78 27.63 0.95
C ASN A 448 8.36 27.20 0.58
N LEU A 449 8.28 26.17 -0.26
CA LEU A 449 7.04 25.43 -0.50
C LEU A 449 7.15 24.07 0.16
N LYS A 450 6.18 23.72 0.99
CA LYS A 450 6.10 22.43 1.66
C LYS A 450 5.05 21.55 0.99
N VAL A 451 5.43 20.35 0.57
CA VAL A 451 4.52 19.37 -0.01
C VAL A 451 3.53 18.89 1.05
N GLY A 452 2.23 18.93 0.72
CA GLY A 452 1.16 18.32 1.51
C GLY A 452 0.79 16.96 0.93
N ILE A 453 -0.22 16.93 0.06
CA ILE A 453 -0.80 15.72 -0.52
C ILE A 453 -0.48 15.66 -2.00
N THR A 454 0.05 14.53 -2.46
CA THR A 454 0.15 14.19 -3.87
C THR A 454 -0.86 13.09 -4.18
N SER A 455 -1.67 13.25 -5.22
CA SER A 455 -2.55 12.20 -5.70
C SER A 455 -2.44 12.05 -7.20
N VAL A 456 -2.45 10.81 -7.67
CA VAL A 456 -2.47 10.44 -9.09
C VAL A 456 -3.52 9.35 -9.24
N SER A 457 -4.44 9.55 -10.17
CA SER A 457 -5.45 8.54 -10.52
C SER A 457 -4.78 7.23 -10.94
N LYS A 458 -5.45 6.09 -10.69
CA LYS A 458 -4.90 4.76 -11.02
C LYS A 458 -4.47 4.67 -12.49
N ALA A 459 -5.30 5.19 -13.40
CA ALA A 459 -5.04 5.22 -14.85
C ALA A 459 -3.86 6.11 -15.28
N SER A 460 -3.33 6.94 -14.37
CA SER A 460 -2.24 7.89 -14.65
C SER A 460 -0.93 7.59 -13.93
N ARG A 461 -0.88 6.50 -13.14
CA ARG A 461 0.36 6.05 -12.52
C ARG A 461 1.35 5.58 -13.59
N GLY A 462 2.65 5.64 -13.31
CA GLY A 462 3.72 5.32 -14.27
C GLY A 462 3.98 6.41 -15.33
N GLN A 463 2.99 7.24 -15.67
CA GLN A 463 3.09 8.26 -16.73
C GLN A 463 3.91 9.52 -16.37
N GLY A 464 4.64 9.51 -15.25
CA GLY A 464 5.48 10.65 -14.85
C GLY A 464 4.74 11.92 -14.42
N LYS A 465 3.40 11.92 -14.31
CA LYS A 465 2.60 13.10 -13.96
C LYS A 465 2.90 13.67 -12.58
N ALA A 466 3.08 12.81 -11.57
CA ALA A 466 3.53 13.26 -10.25
C ALA A 466 4.88 13.98 -10.33
N ARG A 467 5.84 13.43 -11.09
CA ARG A 467 7.15 14.07 -11.28
C ARG A 467 7.01 15.44 -11.92
N GLN A 468 6.18 15.59 -12.96
CA GLN A 468 5.94 16.89 -13.60
C GLN A 468 5.39 17.93 -12.60
N LEU A 469 4.45 17.53 -11.73
CA LEU A 469 3.91 18.42 -10.69
C LEU A 469 4.99 18.83 -9.67
N TYR A 470 5.91 17.93 -9.32
CA TYR A 470 7.03 18.26 -8.43
C TYR A 470 8.03 19.20 -9.10
N GLU A 471 8.33 19.02 -10.38
CA GLU A 471 9.24 19.91 -11.13
C GLU A 471 8.67 21.33 -11.19
N GLU A 472 7.37 21.45 -11.43
CA GLU A 472 6.66 22.72 -11.37
C GLU A 472 6.66 23.32 -9.95
N ALA A 473 6.51 22.49 -8.91
CA ALA A 473 6.62 22.94 -7.52
C ALA A 473 8.02 23.43 -7.14
N VAL A 474 9.09 22.77 -7.65
CA VAL A 474 10.47 23.23 -7.48
C VAL A 474 10.68 24.58 -8.17
N ARG A 475 10.20 24.73 -9.42
CA ARG A 475 10.26 26.00 -10.16
C ARG A 475 9.55 27.12 -9.39
N LEU A 476 8.34 26.86 -8.89
CA LEU A 476 7.58 27.84 -8.10
C LEU A 476 8.28 28.19 -6.78
N ALA A 477 8.93 27.24 -6.11
CA ALA A 477 9.68 27.53 -4.89
C ALA A 477 10.89 28.43 -5.17
N ASP A 478 11.63 28.13 -6.26
CA ASP A 478 12.79 28.91 -6.70
C ASP A 478 12.42 30.34 -7.12
N GLU A 479 11.30 30.52 -7.81
CA GLU A 479 10.77 31.86 -8.16
C GLU A 479 10.45 32.71 -6.92
N ASN A 480 10.18 32.09 -5.78
CA ASN A 480 9.98 32.78 -4.49
C ASN A 480 11.27 32.91 -3.66
N GLY A 481 12.42 32.49 -4.21
CA GLY A 481 13.73 32.50 -3.55
C GLY A 481 13.87 31.46 -2.43
N GLY A 482 13.03 30.42 -2.44
CA GLY A 482 13.09 29.32 -1.47
C GLY A 482 13.33 27.97 -2.12
N VAL A 483 12.99 26.91 -1.39
CA VAL A 483 13.19 25.53 -1.82
C VAL A 483 11.91 24.71 -1.65
N LEU A 484 11.79 23.61 -2.37
CA LEU A 484 10.69 22.65 -2.16
C LEU A 484 11.07 21.70 -1.03
N ARG A 485 10.25 21.60 0.01
CA ARG A 485 10.43 20.69 1.15
C ARG A 485 9.32 19.65 1.16
N SER A 486 9.65 18.42 1.53
CA SER A 486 8.65 17.39 1.78
C SER A 486 7.88 17.63 3.08
N ASP A 487 6.86 16.83 3.35
CA ASP A 487 6.24 16.78 4.68
C ASP A 487 7.12 16.05 5.71
N ILE A 488 6.63 15.96 6.95
CA ILE A 488 7.23 15.20 8.07
C ILE A 488 7.30 13.70 7.80
N SER A 489 6.49 13.19 6.88
CA SER A 489 6.56 11.80 6.45
C SER A 489 6.50 11.70 4.93
N VAL A 490 7.32 10.81 4.38
CA VAL A 490 7.40 10.55 2.94
C VAL A 490 7.25 9.05 2.74
N SER A 491 6.19 8.64 2.05
CA SER A 491 5.94 7.22 1.74
C SER A 491 6.98 6.67 0.77
N ASN A 492 7.08 5.34 0.69
CA ASN A 492 7.94 4.67 -0.29
C ASN A 492 7.60 5.05 -1.75
N ASP A 493 6.33 5.34 -2.06
CA ASP A 493 5.92 5.78 -3.40
C ASP A 493 6.37 7.21 -3.68
N ALA A 494 6.18 8.13 -2.71
CA ALA A 494 6.64 9.51 -2.84
C ALA A 494 8.17 9.58 -2.96
N LEU A 495 8.91 8.71 -2.25
CA LEU A 495 10.36 8.58 -2.35
C LEU A 495 10.84 8.36 -3.81
N ARG A 496 10.07 7.63 -4.63
CA ARG A 496 10.40 7.40 -6.04
C ARG A 496 10.47 8.71 -6.84
N VAL A 497 9.62 9.69 -6.50
CA VAL A 497 9.63 11.01 -7.15
C VAL A 497 10.91 11.77 -6.82
N TYR A 498 11.32 11.82 -5.54
CA TYR A 498 12.57 12.47 -5.12
C TYR A 498 13.80 11.80 -5.75
N ASN A 499 13.85 10.47 -5.79
CA ASN A 499 14.90 9.73 -6.50
C ASN A 499 14.93 10.06 -8.00
N SER A 500 13.75 10.20 -8.63
CA SER A 500 13.68 10.61 -10.03
C SER A 500 14.16 12.04 -10.26
N LEU A 501 13.87 12.97 -9.35
CA LEU A 501 14.35 14.36 -9.45
C LEU A 501 15.88 14.38 -9.33
N SER A 502 16.44 13.66 -8.36
CA SER A 502 17.89 13.54 -8.20
C SER A 502 18.57 13.03 -9.48
N ARG A 503 18.05 11.95 -10.09
CA ARG A 503 18.56 11.42 -11.37
C ARG A 503 18.48 12.41 -12.54
N ARG A 504 17.59 13.40 -12.49
CA ARG A 504 17.46 14.46 -13.51
C ARG A 504 18.35 15.68 -13.24
N GLY A 505 19.17 15.63 -12.19
CA GLY A 505 20.15 16.65 -11.85
C GLY A 505 19.65 17.74 -10.89
N TYR A 506 18.48 17.55 -10.26
CA TYR A 506 18.06 18.42 -9.16
C TYR A 506 18.91 18.14 -7.91
N ASP A 507 19.25 19.17 -7.12
CA ASP A 507 19.91 19.00 -5.82
C ASP A 507 18.86 18.57 -4.79
N VAL A 508 18.80 17.26 -4.54
CA VAL A 508 17.89 16.63 -3.57
C VAL A 508 18.68 16.26 -2.33
N ARG A 509 18.39 16.94 -1.21
CA ARG A 509 19.03 16.70 0.09
C ARG A 509 18.05 16.02 1.03
N ARG A 510 18.53 15.00 1.75
CA ARG A 510 17.77 14.39 2.84
C ARG A 510 18.12 15.08 4.15
N ASN A 511 17.13 15.29 5.01
CA ASN A 511 17.34 15.73 6.38
C ASN A 511 18.21 14.66 7.10
N PRO A 512 19.37 15.02 7.67
CA PRO A 512 20.25 14.06 8.33
C PRO A 512 19.58 13.34 9.51
N ASP A 513 18.60 13.98 10.15
CA ASP A 513 17.88 13.45 11.31
C ASP A 513 16.62 12.65 10.93
N ALA A 514 16.32 12.53 9.62
CA ALA A 514 15.21 11.70 9.18
C ALA A 514 15.50 10.21 9.38
N VAL A 515 14.53 9.49 9.95
CA VAL A 515 14.63 8.06 10.25
C VAL A 515 13.85 7.26 9.22
N ARG A 516 14.44 6.16 8.74
CA ARG A 516 13.79 5.21 7.84
C ARG A 516 12.88 4.26 8.62
N THR A 517 11.66 4.06 8.13
CA THR A 517 10.67 3.11 8.64
C THR A 517 10.26 2.13 7.54
N ASP A 518 9.44 1.14 7.88
CA ASP A 518 8.77 0.23 6.94
C ASP A 518 7.88 1.00 5.93
N LYS A 519 7.24 2.07 6.38
CA LYS A 519 6.32 2.89 5.56
C LYS A 519 7.01 4.00 4.76
N GLY A 520 8.29 4.27 4.99
CA GLY A 520 9.06 5.27 4.27
C GLY A 520 10.05 6.01 5.16
N TRP A 521 10.02 7.34 5.15
CA TRP A 521 10.90 8.18 5.95
C TRP A 521 10.11 9.14 6.81
N ILE A 522 10.59 9.40 8.02
CA ILE A 522 9.97 10.32 8.99
C ILE A 522 11.03 11.32 9.47
N ALA A 523 10.70 12.61 9.37
CA ALA A 523 11.52 13.71 9.86
C ALA A 523 11.39 13.87 11.39
N PRO A 524 12.38 14.46 12.07
CA PRO A 524 12.22 14.81 13.47
C PRO A 524 11.10 15.86 13.66
N ASP A 525 10.38 15.78 14.77
CA ASP A 525 9.39 16.79 15.17
C ASP A 525 10.08 17.97 15.87
N GLN A 526 10.86 18.73 15.10
CA GLN A 526 11.60 19.90 15.58
C GLN A 526 11.25 21.14 14.75
N PRO A 527 10.94 22.29 15.38
CA PRO A 527 10.61 23.51 14.66
C PRO A 527 11.67 23.88 13.60
N GLY A 528 11.25 24.01 12.34
CA GLY A 528 12.12 24.31 11.20
C GLY A 528 12.81 23.10 10.54
N GLN A 529 12.71 21.91 11.13
CA GLN A 529 13.25 20.65 10.58
C GLN A 529 12.17 19.63 10.20
N ASN A 530 10.91 20.05 10.15
CA ASN A 530 9.74 19.23 9.84
C ASN A 530 9.63 18.88 8.34
N TRP A 531 10.71 18.32 7.76
CA TRP A 531 10.84 17.90 6.37
C TRP A 531 11.83 16.72 6.27
N VAL A 532 11.58 15.79 5.34
CA VAL A 532 12.45 14.65 5.02
C VAL A 532 13.39 14.98 3.87
N PHE A 533 12.86 15.55 2.79
CA PHE A 533 13.63 15.93 1.60
C PHE A 533 13.50 17.43 1.31
N GLU A 534 14.60 18.04 0.90
CA GLU A 534 14.68 19.40 0.36
C GLU A 534 15.16 19.29 -1.10
N VAL A 535 14.47 19.96 -2.02
CA VAL A 535 14.79 19.94 -3.45
C VAL A 535 15.02 21.36 -3.93
N ARG A 536 16.17 21.56 -4.59
CA ARG A 536 16.53 22.80 -5.28
C ARG A 536 16.55 22.55 -6.78
N PRO A 537 16.25 23.57 -7.61
CA PRO A 537 16.41 23.44 -9.05
C PRO A 537 17.84 23.00 -9.38
N ARG A 538 17.96 22.31 -10.53
CA ARG A 538 19.26 21.97 -11.09
C ARG A 538 20.11 23.25 -11.17
N PRO A 539 21.33 23.27 -10.60
CA PRO A 539 22.24 24.38 -10.81
C PRO A 539 22.38 24.61 -12.31
N ASP A 540 22.20 25.85 -12.77
CA ASP A 540 22.42 26.17 -14.18
C ASP A 540 23.80 25.63 -14.57
N PRO A 541 23.89 24.69 -15.53
CA PRO A 541 25.18 24.12 -15.91
C PRO A 541 26.15 25.19 -16.42
N GLY A 542 25.66 26.35 -16.88
CA GLY A 542 26.49 27.51 -17.21
C GLY A 542 26.96 28.36 -16.02
N ALA A 543 26.38 28.16 -14.83
CA ALA A 543 26.79 28.83 -13.59
C ALA A 543 27.82 28.02 -12.79
N ILE A 544 28.01 26.73 -13.11
CA ILE A 544 29.14 25.96 -12.61
C ILE A 544 30.34 26.40 -13.44
N VAL A 545 31.10 27.39 -12.94
CA VAL A 545 32.42 27.71 -13.47
C VAL A 545 33.22 26.41 -13.43
N ASP A 546 33.51 25.84 -14.60
CA ASP A 546 34.30 24.63 -14.68
C ASP A 546 35.66 24.93 -14.02
N PRO A 547 36.02 24.29 -12.89
CA PRO A 547 37.32 24.54 -12.26
C PRO A 547 38.47 24.13 -13.18
N LEU A 548 38.19 23.42 -14.28
CA LEU A 548 39.11 23.05 -15.34
C LEU A 548 39.05 23.95 -16.59
N GLU A 549 38.15 24.94 -16.67
CA GLU A 549 38.17 25.92 -17.77
C GLU A 549 39.47 26.74 -17.69
N GLY A 550 40.45 26.34 -18.49
CA GLY A 550 41.82 26.88 -18.51
C GLY A 550 42.91 25.82 -18.24
N GLN A 551 42.57 24.63 -17.79
CA GLN A 551 43.51 23.51 -17.58
C GLN A 551 43.45 22.53 -18.74
N THR A 552 44.28 22.72 -19.76
CA THR A 552 44.46 21.74 -20.83
C THR A 552 45.36 20.59 -20.36
N ILE A 553 44.77 19.42 -20.10
CA ILE A 553 45.49 18.18 -19.71
C ILE A 553 46.36 17.63 -20.85
N ARG A 554 46.15 18.08 -22.09
CA ARG A 554 47.03 17.72 -23.22
C ARG A 554 47.98 18.88 -23.53
N PRO A 555 49.32 18.71 -23.37
CA PRO A 555 50.25 19.65 -23.96
C PRO A 555 50.00 19.72 -25.47
N ARG A 556 49.94 20.94 -26.03
CA ARG A 556 49.70 21.17 -27.47
C ARG A 556 50.82 20.64 -28.37
N THR A 557 51.86 20.08 -27.79
CA THR A 557 53.04 19.58 -28.47
C THR A 557 53.41 18.25 -27.84
N ALA A 558 53.19 17.16 -28.58
CA ALA A 558 53.70 15.85 -28.20
C ALA A 558 55.21 15.83 -28.49
N LEU A 559 56.02 16.01 -27.46
CA LEU A 559 57.45 15.73 -27.53
C LEU A 559 57.62 14.21 -27.49
N GLU A 560 58.42 13.66 -28.40
CA GLU A 560 58.68 12.22 -28.42
C GLU A 560 59.41 11.77 -27.13
N PRO A 561 59.15 10.54 -26.63
CA PRO A 561 59.42 10.16 -25.24
C PRO A 561 60.89 9.98 -24.86
N THR A 562 61.83 10.33 -25.73
CA THR A 562 63.27 10.11 -25.53
C THR A 562 64.06 11.41 -25.40
N ASP A 563 63.41 12.57 -25.50
CA ASP A 563 64.09 13.85 -25.36
C ASP A 563 64.29 14.17 -23.87
N ALA A 564 65.54 14.47 -23.47
CA ALA A 564 65.88 14.77 -22.07
C ALA A 564 65.13 16.00 -21.56
N GLU A 565 64.73 16.90 -22.47
CA GLU A 565 63.92 18.06 -22.16
C GLU A 565 62.45 17.70 -21.87
N ALA A 566 61.92 16.64 -22.47
CA ALA A 566 60.58 16.13 -22.18
C ALA A 566 60.49 15.49 -20.79
N MET A 567 61.53 14.76 -20.36
CA MET A 567 61.59 14.24 -18.98
C MET A 567 61.71 15.36 -17.95
N ARG A 568 62.52 16.39 -18.21
CA ARG A 568 62.65 17.54 -17.31
C ARG A 568 61.33 18.31 -17.15
N ILE A 569 60.61 18.52 -18.26
CA ILE A 569 59.29 19.19 -18.23
C ILE A 569 58.25 18.30 -17.55
N ALA A 570 58.29 16.98 -17.76
CA ALA A 570 57.40 16.05 -17.07
C ALA A 570 57.64 16.00 -15.56
N GLU A 571 58.90 16.03 -15.10
CA GLU A 571 59.24 16.13 -13.67
C GLU A 571 58.81 17.49 -13.07
N GLU A 572 58.98 18.58 -13.82
CA GLU A 572 58.58 19.92 -13.40
C GLU A 572 57.04 20.08 -13.36
N GLN A 573 56.31 19.38 -14.24
CA GLN A 573 54.83 19.37 -14.28
C GLN A 573 54.19 18.37 -13.32
N ALA A 574 54.82 17.22 -13.06
CA ALA A 574 54.30 16.22 -12.13
C ALA A 574 54.25 16.75 -10.69
N GLY A 575 55.09 17.75 -10.37
CA GLY A 575 55.16 18.32 -9.03
C GLY A 575 55.57 17.28 -7.98
N VAL A 576 55.63 17.71 -6.72
CA VAL A 576 55.80 16.77 -5.61
C VAL A 576 54.49 15.98 -5.50
N VAL A 577 54.53 14.66 -5.74
CA VAL A 577 53.38 13.77 -5.53
C VAL A 577 52.93 13.95 -4.09
N GLY A 578 51.81 14.65 -3.90
CA GLY A 578 51.23 14.87 -2.58
C GLY A 578 50.70 13.55 -2.05
N GLU A 579 51.00 13.24 -0.79
CA GLU A 579 50.39 12.11 -0.11
C GLU A 579 48.85 12.24 -0.16
N PRO A 580 48.12 11.14 -0.38
CA PRO A 580 46.68 11.17 -0.56
C PRO A 580 46.00 11.83 0.64
N VAL A 581 45.00 12.68 0.38
CA VAL A 581 44.29 13.39 1.45
C VAL A 581 43.44 12.37 2.20
N ILE A 582 43.84 12.13 3.45
CA ILE A 582 43.16 11.24 4.38
C ILE A 582 42.13 12.06 5.17
N ASP A 583 40.89 11.58 5.24
CA ASP A 583 39.86 12.21 6.07
C ASP A 583 40.15 12.05 7.57
N ALA A 584 39.34 12.70 8.42
CA ALA A 584 39.53 12.66 9.87
C ALA A 584 39.43 11.24 10.49
N ASN A 585 38.95 10.25 9.72
CA ASN A 585 38.77 8.87 10.16
C ASN A 585 39.83 7.92 9.58
N GLY A 586 40.81 8.41 8.82
CA GLY A 586 41.85 7.58 8.24
C GLY A 586 41.55 7.05 6.83
N ASN A 587 40.45 7.47 6.19
CA ASN A 587 40.07 6.97 4.87
C ASN A 587 40.61 7.87 3.73
N PRO A 588 41.04 7.29 2.61
CA PRO A 588 41.34 8.06 1.41
C PRO A 588 40.08 8.72 0.84
N GLN A 589 40.17 9.98 0.40
CA GLN A 589 39.03 10.67 -0.24
C GLN A 589 38.74 10.19 -1.68
N SER A 590 39.66 9.44 -2.31
CA SER A 590 39.50 8.94 -3.67
C SER A 590 39.09 7.47 -3.69
N LEU A 591 38.09 7.14 -4.52
CA LEU A 591 37.67 5.76 -4.80
C LEU A 591 38.79 4.90 -5.41
N LEU A 592 39.78 5.52 -6.06
CA LEU A 592 40.92 4.83 -6.65
C LEU A 592 41.93 4.30 -5.62
N ASP A 593 41.81 4.74 -4.37
CA ASP A 593 42.70 4.35 -3.27
C ASP A 593 42.12 3.20 -2.43
N PHE A 594 40.95 2.66 -2.81
CA PHE A 594 40.33 1.50 -2.17
C PHE A 594 40.70 0.20 -2.91
N ILE A 595 40.91 -0.87 -2.15
CA ILE A 595 41.27 -2.19 -2.65
C ILE A 595 40.00 -3.06 -2.69
N PRO A 596 39.64 -3.65 -3.84
CA PRO A 596 38.55 -4.62 -3.91
C PRO A 596 38.98 -5.94 -3.27
N ILE A 597 38.22 -6.41 -2.27
CA ILE A 597 38.39 -7.73 -1.66
C ILE A 597 37.08 -8.50 -1.80
N THR A 598 37.18 -9.74 -2.27
CA THR A 598 36.05 -10.67 -2.34
C THR A 598 35.93 -11.44 -1.03
N ASP A 599 34.75 -11.45 -0.41
CA ASP A 599 34.51 -12.25 0.79
C ASP A 599 34.27 -13.73 0.48
N ARG A 600 34.11 -14.57 1.53
CA ARG A 600 33.89 -16.02 1.37
C ARG A 600 32.58 -16.37 0.65
N ASP A 601 31.63 -15.44 0.59
CA ASP A 601 30.34 -15.63 -0.07
C ASP A 601 30.36 -15.11 -1.52
N GLY A 602 31.51 -14.62 -2.00
CA GLY A 602 31.71 -14.18 -3.38
C GLY A 602 31.38 -12.70 -3.64
N ASN A 603 31.10 -11.90 -2.59
CA ASN A 603 30.78 -10.49 -2.75
C ASN A 603 32.05 -9.63 -2.76
N VAL A 604 32.15 -8.70 -3.72
CA VAL A 604 33.26 -7.75 -3.80
C VAL A 604 32.94 -6.52 -2.95
N ARG A 605 33.82 -6.21 -1.99
CA ARG A 605 33.77 -4.97 -1.21
C ARG A 605 35.03 -4.14 -1.42
N LEU A 606 34.88 -2.82 -1.52
CA LEU A 606 36.00 -1.88 -1.56
C LEU A 606 36.37 -1.54 -0.11
N VAL A 607 37.61 -1.83 0.29
CA VAL A 607 38.13 -1.54 1.63
C VAL A 607 39.34 -0.61 1.54
N SER A 608 39.59 0.15 2.61
CA SER A 608 40.79 1.00 2.67
C SER A 608 42.06 0.13 2.76
N PRO A 609 43.24 0.64 2.36
CA PRO A 609 44.49 -0.11 2.48
C PRO A 609 44.81 -0.55 3.92
N SER A 610 44.44 0.26 4.93
CA SER A 610 44.58 -0.09 6.35
C SER A 610 43.64 -1.21 6.78
N GLU A 611 42.38 -1.18 6.33
CA GLU A 611 41.44 -2.27 6.62
C GLU A 611 41.85 -3.56 5.91
N ALA A 612 42.35 -3.46 4.67
CA ALA A 612 42.91 -4.61 3.94
C ALA A 612 44.09 -5.25 4.69
N LEU A 613 44.97 -4.46 5.31
CA LEU A 613 46.07 -4.94 6.13
C LEU A 613 45.59 -5.63 7.41
N GLU A 614 44.59 -5.06 8.11
CA GLU A 614 43.99 -5.68 9.29
C GLU A 614 43.31 -7.02 8.95
N ILE A 615 42.62 -7.09 7.81
CA ILE A 615 42.04 -8.32 7.29
C ILE A 615 43.15 -9.34 6.97
N ALA A 616 44.26 -8.91 6.39
CA ALA A 616 45.39 -9.78 6.05
C ALA A 616 46.12 -10.34 7.28
N GLU A 617 46.17 -9.59 8.39
CA GLU A 617 46.75 -10.03 9.67
C GLU A 617 45.88 -11.06 10.41
N GLN A 618 44.58 -11.15 10.11
CA GLN A 618 43.68 -12.16 10.67
C GLN A 618 43.86 -13.53 9.97
N GLY A 619 45.01 -14.18 10.24
CA GLY A 619 45.23 -15.62 10.08
C GLY A 619 45.01 -16.21 8.67
N ASN A 620 46.11 -16.43 7.95
CA ASN A 620 46.28 -17.08 6.65
C ASN A 620 45.98 -16.26 5.38
N ILE A 621 45.37 -15.08 5.47
CA ILE A 621 45.08 -14.26 4.26
C ILE A 621 46.34 -13.66 3.64
N LEU A 622 47.38 -13.31 4.43
CA LEU A 622 48.63 -12.77 3.90
C LEU A 622 49.38 -13.75 2.96
N ALA A 623 49.22 -15.06 3.15
CA ALA A 623 49.80 -16.07 2.26
C ALA A 623 49.08 -16.11 0.91
N ASP A 624 47.75 -16.07 0.92
CA ASP A 624 46.91 -16.05 -0.30
C ASP A 624 47.09 -14.74 -1.08
N LEU A 625 47.25 -13.60 -0.40
CA LEU A 625 47.50 -12.30 -1.02
C LEU A 625 48.88 -12.21 -1.70
N LEU A 626 49.90 -12.89 -1.14
CA LEU A 626 51.23 -12.98 -1.76
C LEU A 626 51.26 -13.96 -2.94
N GLU A 627 50.40 -14.99 -2.94
CA GLU A 627 50.24 -15.93 -4.06
C GLU A 627 49.56 -15.26 -5.27
N VAL A 628 48.58 -14.40 -5.05
CA VAL A 628 47.91 -13.61 -6.11
C VAL A 628 48.83 -12.51 -6.67
N CYS A 629 49.72 -11.95 -5.86
CA CYS A 629 50.68 -10.93 -6.30
C CYS A 629 51.94 -11.49 -7.01
N GLN A 630 52.02 -12.81 -7.24
CA GLN A 630 53.18 -13.46 -7.86
C GLN A 630 53.09 -13.64 -9.39
N VAL A 631 52.21 -12.90 -10.06
CA VAL A 631 52.10 -12.85 -11.54
C VAL A 631 52.97 -11.75 -12.13
#